data_AF-A0A5F1Y6Z7-F1
#
_entry.id   AF-A0A5F1Y6Z7-F1
#
_cell.length_a   1.000
_cell.length_b   1.000
_cell.length_c   1.000
_cell.angle_alpha   90.00
_cell.angle_beta   90.00
_cell.angle_gamma   90.00
#
_symmetry.space_group_name_H-M   'P 1'
#
loop_
_entity.id
_entity.type
_entity.pdbx_description
1 polymer ?
#
loop_
_entity_poly.entity_id
_entity_poly.type
_entity_poly.pdbx_seq_one_letter_code
_entity_poly.pdbx_strand_id
1 'polypeptide(L)'
;MKTAGLLPFFILFLPIQFLILPGNERLPWIVVLLLVGYPLRLLVEKKFPGKFLKNARVLSYFFLVYWSCFIFGEGILYSKTALNSFLLGDLDYTAQERMLRASFSGDFFLTQYYGAGENANFLSHHMTPSALLLAPFSLVFPPNTSYAVASFFYASFTLPLLYCFLRDSGLSEDLSLSGTLLWAGSSSFYRLSHSLHFEILIPVAVLILYLGIRKRSFLLWTTGLAIYLGIKEDLSVYMAALSLGAVVYDRERKREWFYIFIICVFYFILLHPALRYLAGNTAERNWSDYWGTTFERPIQGVFQYVQNPENRARYWKGIRDLSLELGFWNWTGSWVILPFLGLYSVFRMSIHPWVRDLYSYYVYPLVPFLLLFVKTGAQTIERFVSGKEKPFLFLRDKETKRTVLIVCAFVLSSYRNSLDSAYPIRLSVRPDKVSQLESLLRLIPSGDEVSAGFHVSPFLPGNNETFPIREDRSWKKWIVFDRKYNSPYVSSEKILDRLKPDLQSGAVKLVADTEDFVLYCSENKANKSCEKSIR
;
A
#
# COMPACT_ATOMS: atom_id res chain seq x y z
N MET A 1 8.79 -28.06 12.71
CA MET A 1 7.35 -28.10 13.01
C MET A 1 6.70 -28.94 11.93
N LYS A 2 6.08 -30.09 12.22
CA LYS A 2 5.17 -30.62 11.19
C LYS A 2 4.00 -29.65 11.09
N THR A 3 3.94 -28.90 10.00
CA THR A 3 3.00 -27.80 9.72
C THR A 3 1.54 -28.21 9.98
N ALA A 4 1.24 -29.51 9.85
CA ALA A 4 -0.05 -30.13 10.17
C ALA A 4 -0.55 -29.86 11.60
N GLY A 5 0.34 -29.68 12.57
CA GLY A 5 -0.03 -29.47 13.96
C GLY A 5 -0.55 -28.08 14.30
N LEU A 6 -0.09 -27.06 13.57
CA LEU A 6 -0.53 -25.67 13.75
C LEU A 6 -1.52 -25.25 12.65
N LEU A 7 -2.19 -26.23 12.02
CA LEU A 7 -3.17 -26.01 10.96
C LEU A 7 -4.25 -24.97 11.37
N PRO A 8 -4.89 -25.05 12.56
CA PRO A 8 -5.87 -24.04 12.97
C PRO A 8 -5.28 -22.64 13.04
N PHE A 9 -4.04 -22.51 13.54
CA PHE A 9 -3.35 -21.22 13.61
C PHE A 9 -3.07 -20.66 12.21
N PHE A 10 -2.47 -21.45 11.31
CA PHE A 10 -2.16 -21.01 9.95
C PHE A 10 -3.42 -20.68 9.12
N ILE A 11 -4.58 -21.29 9.42
CA ILE A 11 -5.86 -20.97 8.76
C ILE A 11 -6.46 -19.67 9.33
N LEU A 12 -6.49 -19.54 10.66
CA LEU A 12 -7.28 -18.50 11.34
C LEU A 12 -6.49 -17.22 11.65
N PHE A 13 -5.17 -17.22 11.52
CA PHE A 13 -4.34 -16.05 11.84
C PHE A 13 -4.74 -14.81 11.04
N LEU A 14 -4.82 -14.88 9.71
CA LEU A 14 -5.22 -13.72 8.89
C LEU A 14 -6.68 -13.30 9.12
N PRO A 15 -7.68 -14.21 9.14
CA PRO A 15 -9.05 -13.85 9.52
C PRO A 15 -9.15 -13.09 10.84
N ILE A 16 -8.44 -13.53 11.89
CA ILE A 16 -8.46 -12.84 13.19
C ILE A 16 -7.80 -11.47 13.12
N GLN A 17 -6.71 -11.35 12.36
CA GLN A 17 -6.01 -10.08 12.20
C GLN A 17 -6.85 -9.04 11.44
N PHE A 18 -7.57 -9.45 10.39
CA PHE A 18 -8.21 -8.55 9.43
C PHE A 18 -9.73 -8.36 9.67
N LEU A 19 -10.45 -9.38 10.15
CA LEU A 19 -11.92 -9.38 10.14
C LEU A 19 -12.57 -9.31 11.52
N ILE A 20 -12.02 -10.00 12.52
CA ILE A 20 -12.84 -10.40 13.69
C ILE A 20 -12.75 -9.41 14.85
N LEU A 21 -11.59 -8.79 15.12
CA LEU A 21 -11.37 -8.11 16.40
C LEU A 21 -10.57 -6.82 16.25
N PRO A 22 -11.12 -5.65 16.62
CA PRO A 22 -10.34 -4.42 16.68
C PRO A 22 -9.46 -4.37 17.96
N GLY A 23 -8.30 -3.75 17.84
CA GLY A 23 -7.47 -3.40 19.01
C GLY A 23 -7.03 -4.60 19.86
N ASN A 24 -7.13 -4.45 21.19
CA ASN A 24 -6.56 -5.35 22.20
C ASN A 24 -7.23 -6.73 22.29
N GLU A 25 -8.41 -6.90 21.71
CA GLU A 25 -9.16 -8.16 21.80
C GLU A 25 -8.54 -9.30 20.98
N ARG A 26 -7.68 -8.99 19.99
CA ARG A 26 -7.03 -9.98 19.11
C ARG A 26 -6.04 -10.90 19.81
N LEU A 27 -5.24 -10.33 20.70
CA LEU A 27 -4.08 -11.02 21.27
C LEU A 27 -4.48 -12.29 22.04
N PRO A 28 -5.52 -12.26 22.92
CA PRO A 28 -6.02 -13.47 23.57
C PRO A 28 -6.35 -14.61 22.60
N TRP A 29 -7.04 -14.33 21.48
CA TRP A 29 -7.43 -15.35 20.52
C TRP A 29 -6.25 -15.96 19.77
N ILE A 30 -5.26 -15.12 19.41
CA ILE A 30 -4.06 -15.60 18.73
C ILE A 30 -3.22 -16.46 19.69
N VAL A 31 -3.10 -16.05 20.94
CA VAL A 31 -2.45 -16.84 21.99
C VAL A 31 -3.19 -18.17 22.19
N VAL A 32 -4.53 -18.15 22.26
CA VAL A 32 -5.34 -19.37 22.37
C VAL A 32 -5.13 -20.28 21.16
N LEU A 33 -5.10 -19.77 19.93
CA LEU A 33 -4.84 -20.61 18.75
C LEU A 33 -3.45 -21.24 18.74
N LEU A 34 -2.44 -20.50 19.20
CA LEU A 34 -1.08 -21.02 19.37
C LEU A 34 -1.02 -22.09 20.46
N LEU A 35 -1.72 -21.88 21.58
CA LEU A 35 -1.77 -22.81 22.71
C LEU A 35 -2.61 -24.05 22.45
N VAL A 36 -3.74 -23.93 21.74
CA VAL A 36 -4.65 -25.03 21.38
C VAL A 36 -4.11 -25.82 20.17
N GLY A 37 -3.38 -25.17 19.27
CA GLY A 37 -2.73 -25.85 18.15
C GLY A 37 -1.72 -26.90 18.60
N TYR A 38 -1.01 -26.68 19.71
CA TYR A 38 -0.03 -27.65 20.23
C TYR A 38 -0.65 -29.01 20.67
N PRO A 39 -1.70 -29.08 21.50
CA PRO A 39 -2.38 -30.35 21.81
C PRO A 39 -3.12 -30.92 20.58
N LEU A 40 -3.65 -30.08 19.68
CA LEU A 40 -4.27 -30.56 18.44
C LEU A 40 -3.25 -31.28 17.54
N ARG A 41 -2.00 -30.80 17.48
CA ARG A 41 -0.89 -31.50 16.82
C ARG A 41 -0.73 -32.93 17.31
N LEU A 42 -0.69 -33.11 18.64
CA LEU A 42 -0.50 -34.42 19.26
C LEU A 42 -1.66 -35.38 18.94
N LEU A 43 -2.87 -34.85 18.81
CA LEU A 43 -4.07 -35.59 18.41
C LEU A 43 -4.08 -35.97 16.93
N VAL A 44 -3.77 -35.03 16.04
CA VAL A 44 -3.74 -35.24 14.58
C VAL A 44 -2.64 -36.21 14.17
N GLU A 45 -1.44 -36.08 14.77
CA GLU A 45 -0.33 -37.01 14.53
C GLU A 45 -0.67 -38.46 14.95
N LYS A 46 -1.54 -38.64 15.96
CA LYS A 46 -2.01 -39.96 16.40
C LYS A 46 -3.18 -40.53 15.59
N LYS A 47 -4.13 -39.71 15.14
CA LYS A 47 -5.41 -40.19 14.55
C LYS A 47 -5.51 -40.16 13.03
N PHE A 48 -4.76 -39.29 12.33
CA PHE A 48 -4.92 -39.09 10.89
C PHE A 48 -3.65 -39.46 10.10
N PRO A 49 -3.49 -40.72 9.66
CA PRO A 49 -2.32 -41.18 8.92
C PRO A 49 -2.32 -40.79 7.43
N GLY A 50 -3.23 -39.94 6.97
CA GLY A 50 -3.42 -39.58 5.55
C GLY A 50 -2.16 -38.99 4.90
N LYS A 51 -1.88 -39.41 3.64
CA LYS A 51 -0.68 -38.99 2.88
C LYS A 51 -0.61 -37.47 2.64
N PHE A 52 -1.75 -36.78 2.55
CA PHE A 52 -1.84 -35.34 2.29
C PHE A 52 -1.23 -34.48 3.41
N LEU A 53 -1.66 -34.70 4.65
CA LEU A 53 -1.16 -33.96 5.83
C LEU A 53 0.30 -34.28 6.18
N LYS A 54 0.86 -35.37 5.63
CA LYS A 54 2.26 -35.75 5.79
C LYS A 54 3.19 -35.09 4.77
N ASN A 55 2.67 -34.56 3.65
CA ASN A 55 3.47 -33.89 2.63
C ASN A 55 3.55 -32.39 2.91
N ALA A 56 4.63 -31.97 3.58
CA ALA A 56 4.86 -30.57 3.97
C ALA A 56 4.85 -29.59 2.79
N ARG A 57 5.31 -30.04 1.62
CA ARG A 57 5.33 -29.22 0.40
C ARG A 57 3.92 -28.96 -0.14
N VAL A 58 3.08 -30.00 -0.20
CA VAL A 58 1.68 -29.86 -0.63
C VAL A 58 0.91 -28.96 0.33
N LEU A 59 1.11 -29.15 1.63
CA LEU A 59 0.48 -28.33 2.65
C LEU A 59 0.95 -26.87 2.59
N SER A 60 2.23 -26.63 2.29
CA SER A 60 2.76 -25.28 2.04
C SER A 60 2.04 -24.59 0.89
N TYR A 61 1.88 -25.27 -0.25
CA TYR A 61 1.16 -24.70 -1.39
C TYR A 61 -0.31 -24.44 -1.09
N PHE A 62 -0.97 -25.34 -0.37
CA PHE A 62 -2.34 -25.12 0.09
C PHE A 62 -2.46 -23.82 0.89
N PHE A 63 -1.59 -23.61 1.89
CA PHE A 63 -1.61 -22.38 2.70
C PHE A 63 -1.35 -21.13 1.87
N LEU A 64 -0.38 -21.17 0.95
CA LEU A 64 -0.07 -20.02 0.10
C LEU A 64 -1.25 -19.64 -0.79
N VAL A 65 -1.91 -20.62 -1.40
CA VAL A 65 -3.12 -20.38 -2.19
C VAL A 65 -4.23 -19.84 -1.30
N TYR A 66 -4.47 -20.46 -0.15
CA TYR A 66 -5.49 -20.01 0.81
C TYR A 66 -5.26 -18.56 1.26
N TRP A 67 -4.06 -18.18 1.68
CA TRP A 67 -3.76 -16.81 2.11
C TRP A 67 -3.85 -15.81 0.96
N SER A 68 -3.39 -16.18 -0.25
CA SER A 68 -3.49 -15.32 -1.43
C SER A 68 -4.96 -15.07 -1.80
N CYS A 69 -5.79 -16.11 -1.79
CA CYS A 69 -7.23 -16.00 -2.00
C CYS A 69 -7.91 -15.22 -0.87
N PHE A 70 -7.50 -15.41 0.38
CA PHE A 70 -8.03 -14.67 1.53
C PHE A 70 -7.78 -13.17 1.38
N ILE A 71 -6.52 -12.75 1.15
CA ILE A 71 -6.17 -11.33 0.98
C ILE A 71 -6.90 -10.73 -0.22
N PHE A 72 -7.02 -11.48 -1.31
CA PHE A 72 -7.72 -10.99 -2.50
C PHE A 72 -9.22 -10.81 -2.24
N GLY A 73 -9.86 -11.81 -1.64
CA GLY A 73 -11.30 -11.80 -1.32
C GLY A 73 -11.67 -10.77 -0.26
N GLU A 74 -10.85 -10.65 0.79
CA GLU A 74 -10.98 -9.62 1.81
C GLU A 74 -10.83 -8.23 1.19
N GLY A 75 -9.84 -8.04 0.31
CA GLY A 75 -9.64 -6.80 -0.42
C GLY A 75 -10.83 -6.39 -1.30
N ILE A 76 -11.47 -7.33 -1.98
CA ILE A 76 -12.71 -7.06 -2.75
C ILE A 76 -13.83 -6.59 -1.81
N LEU A 77 -14.01 -7.26 -0.66
CA LEU A 77 -15.01 -6.88 0.33
C LEU A 77 -14.71 -5.50 0.93
N TYR A 78 -13.45 -5.23 1.27
CA TYR A 78 -12.98 -3.94 1.74
C TYR A 78 -13.28 -2.85 0.71
N SER A 79 -12.94 -3.07 -0.56
CA SER A 79 -13.15 -2.10 -1.64
C SER A 79 -14.62 -1.70 -1.78
N LYS A 80 -15.53 -2.68 -1.77
CA LYS A 80 -16.97 -2.42 -1.81
C LYS A 80 -17.45 -1.66 -0.57
N THR A 81 -16.95 -2.02 0.61
CA THR A 81 -17.31 -1.36 1.87
C THR A 81 -16.78 0.08 1.89
N ALA A 82 -15.55 0.29 1.42
CA ALA A 82 -14.90 1.59 1.34
C ALA A 82 -15.60 2.51 0.34
N LEU A 83 -16.07 1.97 -0.79
CA LEU A 83 -16.90 2.69 -1.74
C LEU A 83 -18.18 3.20 -1.06
N ASN A 84 -18.87 2.30 -0.37
CA ASN A 84 -20.11 2.65 0.32
C ASN A 84 -19.92 3.54 1.56
N SER A 85 -18.69 3.70 2.02
CA SER A 85 -18.28 4.65 3.05
C SER A 85 -17.78 5.99 2.49
N PHE A 86 -17.81 6.17 1.16
CA PHE A 86 -17.22 7.32 0.45
C PHE A 86 -15.71 7.48 0.67
N LEU A 87 -15.01 6.43 1.12
CA LEU A 87 -13.56 6.45 1.32
C LEU A 87 -12.80 6.31 -0.01
N LEU A 88 -13.34 5.56 -0.98
CA LEU A 88 -12.75 5.49 -2.33
C LEU A 88 -12.92 6.80 -3.12
N GLY A 89 -13.81 7.68 -2.66
CA GLY A 89 -13.85 9.06 -3.09
C GLY A 89 -12.69 9.89 -2.51
N ASP A 90 -11.50 9.32 -2.37
CA ASP A 90 -10.28 10.08 -2.12
C ASP A 90 -9.74 10.59 -3.46
N LEU A 91 -9.07 11.73 -3.42
CA LEU A 91 -8.44 12.38 -4.56
C LEU A 91 -7.47 11.44 -5.27
N ASP A 92 -6.61 10.78 -4.50
CA ASP A 92 -5.50 9.99 -5.05
C ASP A 92 -6.01 8.73 -5.75
N TYR A 93 -6.97 8.00 -5.15
CA TYR A 93 -7.60 6.83 -5.77
C TYR A 93 -8.25 7.20 -7.11
N THR A 94 -9.06 8.27 -7.08
CA THR A 94 -9.79 8.75 -8.24
C THR A 94 -8.85 9.14 -9.38
N ALA A 95 -7.81 9.91 -9.06
CA ALA A 95 -6.90 10.41 -10.06
C ALA A 95 -6.04 9.29 -10.68
N GLN A 96 -5.69 8.26 -9.91
CA GLN A 96 -4.99 7.06 -10.37
C GLN A 96 -5.86 6.24 -11.32
N GLU A 97 -7.10 5.92 -10.96
CA GLU A 97 -8.03 5.18 -11.84
C GLU A 97 -8.30 5.93 -13.16
N ARG A 98 -8.44 7.26 -13.10
CA ARG A 98 -8.64 8.09 -14.29
C ARG A 98 -7.45 8.07 -15.22
N MET A 99 -6.25 8.22 -14.66
CA MET A 99 -5.01 8.14 -15.41
C MET A 99 -4.88 6.79 -16.14
N LEU A 100 -5.26 5.68 -15.49
CA LEU A 100 -5.19 4.35 -16.11
C LEU A 100 -6.16 4.24 -17.29
N ARG A 101 -7.37 4.79 -17.14
CA ARG A 101 -8.39 4.80 -18.19
C ARG A 101 -8.01 5.65 -19.39
N ALA A 102 -7.55 6.88 -19.15
CA ALA A 102 -7.10 7.80 -20.20
C ALA A 102 -5.96 7.18 -21.04
N SER A 103 -5.13 6.34 -20.43
CA SER A 103 -4.06 5.63 -21.15
C SER A 103 -4.58 4.66 -22.21
N PHE A 104 -5.85 4.22 -22.15
CA PHE A 104 -6.47 3.39 -23.20
C PHE A 104 -7.03 4.18 -24.37
N SER A 105 -7.33 5.48 -24.20
CA SER A 105 -7.78 6.36 -25.29
C SER A 105 -6.63 7.01 -26.06
N GLY A 106 -5.38 6.74 -25.69
CA GLY A 106 -4.18 7.38 -26.23
C GLY A 106 -3.72 8.60 -25.44
N ASP A 107 -4.48 9.01 -24.42
CA ASP A 107 -4.17 10.12 -23.52
C ASP A 107 -3.31 9.64 -22.34
N PHE A 108 -2.11 9.14 -22.67
CA PHE A 108 -1.20 8.53 -21.71
C PHE A 108 -0.90 9.44 -20.52
N PHE A 109 -1.15 8.92 -19.32
CA PHE A 109 -0.91 9.60 -18.05
C PHE A 109 -1.70 10.91 -17.84
N LEU A 110 -2.72 11.20 -18.65
CA LEU A 110 -3.53 12.40 -18.48
C LEU A 110 -4.51 12.26 -17.31
N THR A 111 -4.67 13.33 -16.53
CA THR A 111 -5.62 13.38 -15.41
C THR A 111 -6.12 14.81 -15.16
N GLN A 112 -7.40 14.92 -14.79
CA GLN A 112 -8.07 16.20 -14.52
C GLN A 112 -7.87 16.73 -13.09
N TYR A 113 -7.26 15.91 -12.23
CA TYR A 113 -7.19 16.11 -10.78
C TYR A 113 -5.91 16.80 -10.32
N TYR A 114 -4.77 16.49 -10.96
CA TYR A 114 -3.48 17.11 -10.66
C TYR A 114 -3.18 18.26 -11.62
N GLY A 115 -2.25 19.14 -11.23
CA GLY A 115 -1.81 20.27 -12.06
C GLY A 115 -2.64 21.54 -11.95
N ALA A 116 -2.09 22.63 -12.51
CA ALA A 116 -2.76 23.92 -12.62
C ALA A 116 -3.81 23.92 -13.75
N GLY A 117 -3.49 23.30 -14.89
CA GLY A 117 -4.40 23.13 -16.03
C GLY A 117 -5.49 22.08 -15.80
N GLU A 118 -6.51 22.08 -16.65
CA GLU A 118 -7.61 21.08 -16.60
C GLU A 118 -7.17 19.67 -16.99
N ASN A 119 -6.07 19.55 -17.75
CA ASN A 119 -5.50 18.28 -18.20
C ASN A 119 -3.99 18.30 -17.92
N ALA A 120 -3.57 17.66 -16.84
CA ALA A 120 -2.16 17.56 -16.48
C ALA A 120 -1.62 16.15 -16.72
N ASN A 121 -0.30 16.07 -16.94
CA ASN A 121 0.39 14.81 -17.00
C ASN A 121 0.69 14.31 -15.58
N PHE A 122 0.14 13.16 -15.19
CA PHE A 122 0.35 12.51 -13.90
C PHE A 122 1.81 12.19 -13.63
N LEU A 123 2.62 11.92 -14.66
CA LEU A 123 4.07 11.70 -14.51
C LEU A 123 4.80 12.94 -14.04
N SER A 124 4.26 14.14 -14.29
CA SER A 124 4.83 15.36 -13.70
C SER A 124 4.69 15.33 -12.18
N HIS A 125 3.66 14.69 -11.63
CA HIS A 125 3.39 14.68 -10.19
C HIS A 125 4.06 13.53 -9.43
N HIS A 126 4.04 12.30 -9.95
CA HIS A 126 4.51 11.11 -9.21
C HIS A 126 5.55 10.26 -9.97
N MET A 127 6.01 10.70 -11.14
CA MET A 127 6.95 9.99 -12.03
C MET A 127 6.81 8.46 -11.95
N THR A 128 5.60 7.97 -12.21
CA THR A 128 5.19 6.58 -11.90
C THR A 128 4.74 5.80 -13.14
N PRO A 129 5.63 5.58 -14.13
CA PRO A 129 5.27 4.82 -15.33
C PRO A 129 4.84 3.37 -15.04
N SER A 130 5.35 2.77 -13.97
CA SER A 130 5.01 1.39 -13.57
C SER A 130 3.56 1.24 -13.09
N ALA A 131 2.86 2.33 -12.76
CA ALA A 131 1.43 2.28 -12.43
C ALA A 131 0.59 1.64 -13.56
N LEU A 132 1.06 1.70 -14.82
CA LEU A 132 0.42 1.02 -15.95
C LEU A 132 0.30 -0.51 -15.80
N LEU A 133 1.08 -1.14 -14.92
CA LEU A 133 0.88 -2.55 -14.57
C LEU A 133 -0.50 -2.83 -13.97
N LEU A 134 -1.15 -1.81 -13.41
CA LEU A 134 -2.51 -1.88 -12.85
C LEU A 134 -3.58 -1.70 -13.94
N ALA A 135 -3.22 -1.15 -15.11
CA ALA A 135 -4.18 -0.78 -16.16
C ALA A 135 -5.03 -1.96 -16.69
N PRO A 136 -4.50 -3.20 -16.87
CA PRO A 136 -5.31 -4.31 -17.37
C PRO A 136 -6.57 -4.58 -16.53
N PHE A 137 -6.55 -4.26 -15.23
CA PHE A 137 -7.71 -4.43 -14.36
C PHE A 137 -8.82 -3.43 -14.68
N SER A 138 -8.48 -2.21 -15.10
CA SER A 138 -9.46 -1.19 -15.51
C SER A 138 -10.23 -1.55 -16.79
N LEU A 139 -9.73 -2.54 -17.57
CA LEU A 139 -10.44 -3.13 -18.71
C LEU A 139 -11.40 -4.25 -18.32
N VAL A 140 -11.06 -5.03 -17.29
CA VAL A 140 -11.77 -6.27 -16.93
C VAL A 140 -12.81 -6.03 -15.83
N PHE A 141 -12.54 -5.07 -14.93
CA PHE A 141 -13.37 -4.81 -13.76
C PHE A 141 -14.09 -3.46 -13.87
N PRO A 142 -15.24 -3.29 -13.17
CA PRO A 142 -15.98 -2.04 -13.18
C PRO A 142 -15.17 -0.85 -12.64
N PRO A 143 -15.36 0.38 -13.18
CA PRO A 143 -14.59 1.57 -12.80
C PRO A 143 -14.54 1.87 -11.31
N ASN A 144 -15.63 1.56 -10.61
CA ASN A 144 -15.77 1.85 -9.19
C ASN A 144 -14.81 1.04 -8.30
N THR A 145 -14.32 -0.10 -8.79
CA THR A 145 -13.55 -1.06 -7.98
C THR A 145 -12.30 -1.59 -8.68
N SER A 146 -12.11 -1.30 -9.98
CA SER A 146 -11.07 -1.91 -10.80
C SER A 146 -9.66 -1.69 -10.25
N TYR A 147 -9.34 -0.44 -9.87
CA TYR A 147 -8.06 -0.09 -9.29
C TYR A 147 -7.81 -0.82 -7.97
N ALA A 148 -8.81 -0.84 -7.09
CA ALA A 148 -8.70 -1.53 -5.81
C ALA A 148 -8.47 -3.04 -6.00
N VAL A 149 -9.19 -3.67 -6.93
CA VAL A 149 -8.98 -5.07 -7.30
C VAL A 149 -7.55 -5.30 -7.80
N ALA A 150 -7.00 -4.39 -8.60
CA ALA A 150 -5.61 -4.44 -9.03
C ALA A 150 -4.63 -4.40 -7.85
N SER A 151 -4.82 -3.46 -6.92
CA SER A 151 -3.98 -3.35 -5.72
C SER A 151 -3.96 -4.65 -4.91
N PHE A 152 -5.13 -5.24 -4.66
CA PHE A 152 -5.23 -6.49 -3.92
C PHE A 152 -4.72 -7.70 -4.68
N PHE A 153 -4.80 -7.72 -6.02
CA PHE A 153 -4.14 -8.76 -6.82
C PHE A 153 -2.63 -8.77 -6.59
N TYR A 154 -1.97 -7.60 -6.66
CA TYR A 154 -0.53 -7.50 -6.43
C TYR A 154 -0.16 -7.77 -4.97
N ALA A 155 -0.99 -7.36 -4.01
CA ALA A 155 -0.84 -7.75 -2.61
C ALA A 155 -0.84 -9.28 -2.46
N SER A 156 -1.85 -9.97 -2.98
CA SER A 156 -1.94 -11.42 -2.92
C SER A 156 -0.78 -12.12 -3.62
N PHE A 157 -0.34 -11.60 -4.77
CA PHE A 157 0.78 -12.16 -5.53
C PHE A 157 2.14 -12.03 -4.81
N THR A 158 2.26 -11.11 -3.85
CA THR A 158 3.47 -10.95 -3.02
C THR A 158 3.76 -12.20 -2.18
N LEU A 159 2.73 -12.91 -1.71
CA LEU A 159 2.88 -14.08 -0.82
C LEU A 159 3.65 -15.24 -1.47
N PRO A 160 3.21 -15.80 -2.62
CA PRO A 160 3.95 -16.89 -3.27
C PRO A 160 5.35 -16.45 -3.71
N LEU A 161 5.54 -15.20 -4.14
CA LEU A 161 6.85 -14.67 -4.49
C LEU A 161 7.80 -14.63 -3.29
N LEU A 162 7.32 -14.14 -2.15
CA LEU A 162 8.09 -14.09 -0.90
C LEU A 162 8.46 -15.50 -0.45
N TYR A 163 7.51 -16.43 -0.48
CA TYR A 163 7.79 -17.83 -0.15
C TYR A 163 8.87 -18.42 -1.06
N CYS A 164 8.77 -18.23 -2.39
CA CYS A 164 9.79 -18.68 -3.34
C CYS A 164 11.16 -18.06 -3.04
N PHE A 165 11.21 -16.76 -2.75
CA PHE A 165 12.45 -16.08 -2.39
C PHE A 165 13.09 -16.64 -1.11
N LEU A 166 12.28 -16.92 -0.09
CA LEU A 166 12.75 -17.52 1.16
C LEU A 166 13.27 -18.96 0.95
N ARG A 167 12.57 -19.77 0.15
CA ARG A 167 12.99 -21.13 -0.19
C ARG A 167 14.28 -21.16 -1.01
N ASP A 168 14.41 -20.31 -2.02
CA ASP A 168 15.63 -20.17 -2.81
C ASP A 168 16.80 -19.67 -1.95
N SER A 169 16.51 -18.95 -0.87
CA SER A 169 17.51 -18.52 0.14
C SER A 169 17.95 -19.64 1.10
N GLY A 170 17.51 -20.88 0.88
CA GLY A 170 17.94 -22.06 1.63
C GLY A 170 17.23 -22.26 2.98
N LEU A 171 16.14 -21.54 3.23
CA LEU A 171 15.36 -21.64 4.47
C LEU A 171 14.46 -22.86 4.44
N SER A 172 14.24 -23.51 5.59
CA SER A 172 13.27 -24.60 5.71
C SER A 172 11.84 -24.18 5.31
N GLU A 173 11.00 -25.16 4.94
CA GLU A 173 9.60 -24.90 4.53
C GLU A 173 8.82 -24.18 5.63
N ASP A 174 8.97 -24.61 6.89
CA ASP A 174 8.32 -24.00 8.05
C ASP A 174 8.69 -22.53 8.25
N LEU A 175 9.98 -22.19 8.15
CA LEU A 175 10.43 -20.80 8.30
C LEU A 175 10.00 -19.95 7.11
N SER A 176 9.98 -20.52 5.91
CA SER A 176 9.52 -19.83 4.71
C SER A 176 8.02 -19.52 4.80
N LEU A 177 7.20 -20.47 5.24
CA LEU A 177 5.78 -20.26 5.50
C LEU A 177 5.56 -19.25 6.63
N SER A 178 6.28 -19.40 7.75
CA SER A 178 6.12 -18.52 8.91
C SER A 178 6.51 -17.08 8.58
N GLY A 179 7.60 -16.87 7.84
CA GLY A 179 8.02 -15.54 7.39
C GLY A 179 7.02 -14.93 6.40
N THR A 180 6.46 -15.74 5.50
CA THR A 180 5.42 -15.28 4.57
C THR A 180 4.14 -14.88 5.30
N LEU A 181 3.72 -15.67 6.30
CA LEU A 181 2.52 -15.37 7.09
C LEU A 181 2.74 -14.16 8.03
N LEU A 182 3.93 -14.00 8.61
CA LEU A 182 4.29 -12.81 9.40
C LEU A 182 4.24 -11.54 8.55
N TRP A 183 4.74 -11.59 7.32
CA TRP A 183 4.59 -10.49 6.36
C TRP A 183 3.11 -10.20 6.08
N ALA A 184 2.34 -11.24 5.74
CA ALA A 184 0.92 -11.14 5.42
C ALA A 184 0.09 -10.52 6.56
N GLY A 185 0.39 -10.85 7.82
CA GLY A 185 -0.31 -10.32 8.98
C GLY A 185 0.29 -9.05 9.59
N SER A 186 1.36 -8.49 8.99
CA SER A 186 1.94 -7.24 9.46
C SER A 186 1.01 -6.06 9.15
N SER A 187 0.88 -5.10 10.07
CA SER A 187 0.01 -3.95 9.81
C SER A 187 0.56 -3.03 8.70
N SER A 188 1.86 -3.05 8.44
CA SER A 188 2.54 -2.34 7.36
C SER A 188 2.09 -2.86 6.01
N PHE A 189 2.05 -4.19 5.83
CA PHE A 189 1.55 -4.78 4.60
C PHE A 189 0.04 -4.59 4.44
N TYR A 190 -0.71 -4.69 5.54
CA TYR A 190 -2.14 -4.35 5.53
C TYR A 190 -2.37 -2.89 5.12
N ARG A 191 -1.68 -1.93 5.75
CA ARG A 191 -1.82 -0.50 5.45
C ARG A 191 -1.39 -0.15 4.04
N LEU A 192 -0.32 -0.78 3.53
CA LEU A 192 0.14 -0.61 2.15
C LEU A 192 -0.88 -1.13 1.12
N SER A 193 -1.59 -2.22 1.42
CA SER A 193 -2.62 -2.75 0.53
C SER A 193 -3.93 -1.98 0.62
N HIS A 194 -4.33 -1.58 1.83
CA HIS A 194 -5.59 -0.90 2.12
C HIS A 194 -5.55 0.61 1.90
N SER A 195 -4.37 1.18 1.67
CA SER A 195 -4.23 2.55 1.21
C SER A 195 -4.72 2.74 -0.22
N LEU A 196 -4.76 1.67 -1.02
CA LEU A 196 -5.15 1.69 -2.43
C LEU A 196 -4.30 2.71 -3.21
N HIS A 197 -2.98 2.52 -3.14
CA HIS A 197 -1.99 3.32 -3.84
C HIS A 197 -1.06 2.41 -4.66
N PHE A 198 -0.44 2.97 -5.71
CA PHE A 198 0.37 2.20 -6.65
C PHE A 198 1.67 1.66 -6.02
N GLU A 199 2.08 2.18 -4.85
CA GLU A 199 3.18 1.66 -4.05
C GLU A 199 3.01 0.19 -3.63
N ILE A 200 1.80 -0.38 -3.72
CA ILE A 200 1.58 -1.83 -3.54
C ILE A 200 2.33 -2.70 -4.56
N LEU A 201 2.83 -2.12 -5.67
CA LEU A 201 3.70 -2.79 -6.63
C LEU A 201 5.12 -3.05 -6.07
N ILE A 202 5.54 -2.31 -5.04
CA ILE A 202 6.92 -2.35 -4.51
C ILE A 202 7.30 -3.74 -3.98
N PRO A 203 6.51 -4.40 -3.12
CA PRO A 203 6.82 -5.75 -2.68
C PRO A 203 7.08 -6.73 -3.84
N VAL A 204 6.26 -6.68 -4.88
CA VAL A 204 6.40 -7.55 -6.06
C VAL A 204 7.67 -7.23 -6.85
N ALA A 205 7.90 -5.95 -7.15
CA ALA A 205 9.08 -5.51 -7.89
C ALA A 205 10.40 -5.85 -7.17
N VAL A 206 10.43 -5.62 -5.85
CA VAL A 206 11.57 -5.97 -4.99
C VAL A 206 11.78 -7.48 -4.93
N LEU A 207 10.72 -8.28 -4.83
CA LEU A 207 10.87 -9.73 -4.79
C LEU A 207 11.38 -10.30 -6.12
N ILE A 208 10.94 -9.76 -7.26
CA ILE A 208 11.50 -10.10 -8.57
C ILE A 208 12.98 -9.72 -8.63
N LEU A 209 13.34 -8.52 -8.16
CA LEU A 209 14.72 -8.05 -8.05
C LEU A 209 15.57 -9.03 -7.21
N TYR A 210 15.12 -9.35 -6.00
CA TYR A 210 15.83 -10.23 -5.07
C TYR A 210 15.96 -11.67 -5.58
N LEU A 211 14.91 -12.21 -6.21
CA LEU A 211 14.96 -13.50 -6.88
C LEU A 211 15.97 -13.49 -8.03
N GLY A 212 16.02 -12.41 -8.82
CA GLY A 212 16.99 -12.23 -9.90
C GLY A 212 18.42 -12.22 -9.39
N ILE A 213 18.72 -11.45 -8.33
CA ILE A 213 20.05 -11.42 -7.68
C ILE A 213 20.41 -12.82 -7.15
N ARG A 214 19.47 -13.47 -6.46
CA ARG A 214 19.68 -14.80 -5.87
C ARG A 214 20.03 -15.86 -6.92
N LYS A 215 19.28 -15.86 -8.03
CA LYS A 215 19.42 -16.78 -9.17
C LYS A 215 20.52 -16.35 -10.16
N ARG A 216 21.17 -15.20 -9.96
CA ARG A 216 22.12 -14.58 -10.91
C ARG A 216 21.50 -14.37 -12.30
N SER A 217 20.19 -14.10 -12.35
CA SER A 217 19.48 -13.84 -13.59
C SER A 217 19.48 -12.35 -13.87
N PHE A 218 20.29 -11.92 -14.84
CA PHE A 218 20.37 -10.53 -15.28
C PHE A 218 19.00 -9.98 -15.67
N LEU A 219 18.25 -10.73 -16.47
CA LEU A 219 16.92 -10.34 -16.92
C LEU A 219 15.96 -10.10 -15.75
N LEU A 220 15.93 -11.00 -14.76
CA LEU A 220 15.01 -10.85 -13.62
C LEU A 220 15.39 -9.65 -12.75
N TRP A 221 16.66 -9.49 -12.40
CA TRP A 221 17.03 -8.41 -11.48
C TRP A 221 16.93 -7.04 -12.15
N THR A 222 17.25 -6.92 -13.44
CA THR A 222 17.06 -5.67 -14.20
C THR A 222 15.58 -5.35 -14.41
N THR A 223 14.73 -6.34 -14.70
CA THR A 223 13.28 -6.14 -14.81
C THR A 223 12.69 -5.69 -13.47
N GLY A 224 13.03 -6.38 -12.37
CA GLY A 224 12.56 -6.00 -11.04
C GLY A 224 13.01 -4.58 -10.65
N LEU A 225 14.27 -4.22 -10.95
CA LEU A 225 14.80 -2.88 -10.70
C LEU A 225 14.09 -1.82 -11.57
N ALA A 226 13.89 -2.07 -12.86
CA ALA A 226 13.23 -1.14 -13.77
C ALA A 226 11.78 -0.86 -13.33
N ILE A 227 11.03 -1.92 -12.99
CA ILE A 227 9.68 -1.77 -12.45
C ILE A 227 9.74 -0.95 -11.16
N TYR A 228 10.63 -1.30 -10.22
CA TYR A 228 10.76 -0.62 -8.93
C TYR A 228 11.07 0.87 -9.08
N LEU A 229 12.03 1.25 -9.94
CA LEU A 229 12.38 2.64 -10.20
C LEU A 229 11.24 3.41 -10.90
N GLY A 230 10.43 2.73 -11.70
CA GLY A 230 9.26 3.32 -12.34
C GLY A 230 8.02 3.43 -11.45
N ILE A 231 8.06 2.98 -10.18
CA ILE A 231 6.92 3.15 -9.27
C ILE A 231 6.90 4.57 -8.69
N LYS A 232 8.06 5.13 -8.36
CA LYS A 232 8.19 6.46 -7.76
C LYS A 232 9.64 6.94 -7.81
N GLU A 233 9.85 8.25 -7.94
CA GLU A 233 11.15 8.85 -8.16
C GLU A 233 12.16 8.67 -7.03
N ASP A 234 11.73 8.73 -5.77
CA ASP A 234 12.61 8.67 -4.60
C ASP A 234 13.05 7.26 -4.22
N LEU A 235 12.39 6.24 -4.79
CA LEU A 235 12.70 4.83 -4.53
C LEU A 235 14.14 4.46 -4.84
N SER A 236 14.76 5.14 -5.81
CA SER A 236 16.18 4.97 -6.14
C SER A 236 17.09 5.29 -4.96
N VAL A 237 16.75 6.29 -4.13
CA VAL A 237 17.55 6.66 -2.95
C VAL A 237 17.55 5.53 -1.94
N TYR A 238 16.38 4.94 -1.68
CA TYR A 238 16.24 3.85 -0.72
C TYR A 238 16.93 2.57 -1.20
N MET A 239 16.82 2.25 -2.49
CA MET A 239 17.50 1.09 -3.08
C MET A 239 19.01 1.27 -3.16
N ALA A 240 19.50 2.49 -3.40
CA ALA A 240 20.93 2.80 -3.33
C ALA A 240 21.48 2.57 -1.91
N ALA A 241 20.80 3.10 -0.87
CA ALA A 241 21.20 2.90 0.51
C ALA A 241 21.19 1.42 0.93
N LEU A 242 20.14 0.69 0.54
CA LEU A 242 20.06 -0.77 0.73
C LEU A 242 21.23 -1.48 0.06
N SER A 243 21.49 -1.16 -1.21
CA SER A 243 22.53 -1.79 -2.02
C SER A 243 23.91 -1.56 -1.43
N LEU A 244 24.18 -0.38 -0.88
CA LEU A 244 25.44 -0.08 -0.20
C LEU A 244 25.67 -1.01 1.01
N GLY A 245 24.66 -1.20 1.86
CA GLY A 245 24.71 -2.17 2.96
C GLY A 245 24.80 -3.62 2.47
N ALA A 246 24.12 -3.93 1.37
CA ALA A 246 24.07 -5.27 0.79
C ALA A 246 25.40 -5.69 0.14
N VAL A 247 26.19 -4.76 -0.42
CA VAL A 247 27.55 -5.05 -0.93
C VAL A 247 28.45 -5.65 0.16
N VAL A 248 28.31 -5.18 1.40
CA VAL A 248 29.10 -5.68 2.54
C VAL A 248 28.54 -7.01 3.07
N TYR A 249 27.21 -7.11 3.15
CA TYR A 249 26.51 -8.26 3.69
C TYR A 249 26.53 -9.49 2.76
N ASP A 250 26.19 -9.31 1.48
CA ASP A 250 26.06 -10.38 0.49
C ASP A 250 27.31 -10.42 -0.41
N ARG A 251 28.43 -10.91 0.18
CA ARG A 251 29.73 -10.96 -0.50
C ARG A 251 29.70 -11.79 -1.79
N GLU A 252 28.81 -12.78 -1.88
CA GLU A 252 28.66 -13.63 -3.07
C GLU A 252 27.96 -12.94 -4.24
N ARG A 253 27.19 -11.88 -3.97
CA ARG A 253 26.44 -11.10 -4.97
C ARG A 253 26.82 -9.62 -4.95
N LYS A 254 28.03 -9.32 -4.45
CA LYS A 254 28.53 -7.96 -4.32
C LYS A 254 28.54 -7.18 -5.65
N ARG A 255 28.74 -7.87 -6.77
CA ARG A 255 28.78 -7.24 -8.10
C ARG A 255 27.40 -6.75 -8.51
N GLU A 256 26.38 -7.59 -8.35
CA GLU A 256 24.99 -7.26 -8.63
C GLU A 256 24.53 -6.08 -7.76
N TRP A 257 24.79 -6.12 -6.46
CA TRP A 257 24.48 -5.02 -5.55
C TRP A 257 25.20 -3.72 -5.90
N PHE A 258 26.47 -3.80 -6.31
CA PHE A 258 27.21 -2.63 -6.76
C PHE A 258 26.62 -2.03 -8.04
N TYR A 259 26.23 -2.86 -9.02
CA TYR A 259 25.56 -2.36 -10.23
C TYR A 259 24.22 -1.70 -9.92
N ILE A 260 23.41 -2.30 -9.04
CA ILE A 260 22.14 -1.71 -8.61
C ILE A 260 22.38 -0.34 -7.97
N PHE A 261 23.39 -0.22 -7.08
CA PHE A 261 23.77 1.06 -6.49
C PHE A 261 24.07 2.13 -7.55
N ILE A 262 24.94 1.81 -8.53
CA ILE A 262 25.31 2.73 -9.60
C ILE A 262 24.09 3.12 -10.45
N ILE A 263 23.23 2.16 -10.82
CA ILE A 263 22.01 2.44 -11.59
C ILE A 263 21.08 3.37 -10.81
N CYS A 264 20.89 3.15 -9.51
CA CYS A 264 20.04 3.99 -8.68
C CYS A 264 20.58 5.43 -8.54
N VAL A 265 21.89 5.58 -8.37
CA VAL A 265 22.55 6.90 -8.33
C VAL A 265 22.42 7.61 -9.69
N PHE A 266 22.68 6.90 -10.78
CA PHE A 266 22.51 7.43 -12.14
C PHE A 266 21.07 7.85 -12.42
N TYR A 267 20.11 7.00 -12.04
CA TYR A 267 18.68 7.29 -12.17
C TYR A 267 18.31 8.58 -11.46
N PHE A 268 18.69 8.71 -10.19
CA PHE A 268 18.32 9.86 -9.37
C PHE A 268 18.99 11.16 -9.83
N ILE A 269 20.28 11.12 -10.16
CA ILE A 269 21.05 12.33 -10.49
C ILE A 269 20.81 12.81 -11.93
N LEU A 270 20.65 11.88 -12.87
CA LEU A 270 20.64 12.21 -14.30
C LEU A 270 19.29 11.92 -14.95
N LEU A 271 18.77 10.69 -14.82
CA LEU A 271 17.59 10.29 -15.58
C LEU A 271 16.31 10.96 -15.06
N HIS A 272 16.10 10.97 -13.74
CA HIS A 272 14.90 11.55 -13.15
C HIS A 272 14.75 13.06 -13.46
N PRO A 273 15.78 13.91 -13.30
CA PRO A 273 15.69 15.31 -13.73
C PRO A 273 15.37 15.48 -15.21
N ALA A 274 15.96 14.66 -16.08
CA ALA A 274 15.67 14.68 -17.51
C ALA A 274 14.22 14.28 -17.83
N LEU A 275 13.71 13.21 -17.20
CA LEU A 275 12.33 12.76 -17.35
C LEU A 275 11.34 13.79 -16.80
N ARG A 276 11.65 14.43 -15.68
CA ARG A 276 10.82 15.50 -15.09
C ARG A 276 10.72 16.70 -16.03
N TYR A 277 11.83 17.09 -16.65
CA TYR A 277 11.83 18.16 -17.66
C TYR A 277 10.90 17.83 -18.84
N LEU A 278 10.86 16.56 -19.28
CA LEU A 278 9.98 16.10 -20.35
C LEU A 278 8.51 16.00 -19.92
N ALA A 279 8.23 15.61 -18.67
CA ALA A 279 6.87 15.43 -18.15
C ALA A 279 6.13 16.75 -17.88
N GLY A 280 6.85 17.87 -17.79
CA GLY A 280 6.30 19.21 -17.59
C GLY A 280 6.25 19.66 -16.12
N ASN A 281 5.66 20.84 -15.91
CA ASN A 281 5.61 21.47 -14.59
C ASN A 281 4.55 20.83 -13.70
N THR A 282 5.01 20.39 -12.53
CA THR A 282 4.19 19.79 -11.47
C THR A 282 3.46 20.91 -10.70
N ALA A 283 2.29 20.62 -10.12
CA ALA A 283 1.62 21.53 -9.18
C ALA A 283 2.06 21.30 -7.72
N GLU A 284 3.20 20.63 -7.50
CA GLU A 284 3.59 20.20 -6.16
C GLU A 284 4.05 21.34 -5.25
N ARG A 285 3.74 21.16 -3.97
CA ARG A 285 4.48 21.78 -2.86
C ARG A 285 5.89 21.22 -2.80
N ASN A 286 6.83 22.06 -2.38
CA ASN A 286 8.24 21.69 -2.35
C ASN A 286 8.45 20.61 -1.29
N TRP A 287 9.15 19.51 -1.60
CA TRP A 287 9.35 18.43 -0.63
C TRP A 287 10.03 18.89 0.66
N SER A 288 10.81 19.96 0.59
CA SER A 288 11.38 20.65 1.75
C SER A 288 10.33 20.97 2.82
N ASP A 289 9.09 21.26 2.41
CA ASP A 289 7.99 21.65 3.29
C ASP A 289 7.63 20.52 4.27
N TYR A 290 7.91 19.26 3.92
CA TYR A 290 7.64 18.10 4.78
C TYR A 290 8.55 18.02 6.01
N TRP A 291 9.67 18.74 5.99
CA TRP A 291 10.61 18.86 7.09
C TRP A 291 10.57 20.26 7.74
N GLY A 292 9.56 21.08 7.39
CA GLY A 292 9.35 22.42 7.94
C GLY A 292 10.14 23.51 7.21
N THR A 293 10.27 24.68 7.83
CA THR A 293 11.24 25.68 7.37
C THR A 293 12.60 25.01 7.33
N THR A 294 13.19 24.94 6.13
CA THR A 294 14.57 24.48 5.93
C THR A 294 15.42 25.12 7.02
N PHE A 295 15.87 24.33 7.99
CA PHE A 295 16.78 24.83 8.99
C PHE A 295 17.94 25.46 8.23
N GLU A 296 18.16 26.76 8.40
CA GLU A 296 19.31 27.45 7.81
C GLU A 296 20.62 26.72 8.16
N ARG A 297 20.61 25.96 9.25
CA ARG A 297 21.66 25.02 9.68
C ARG A 297 21.07 23.63 9.95
N PRO A 298 21.02 22.72 8.95
CA PRO A 298 20.43 21.38 9.08
C PRO A 298 21.00 20.56 10.24
N ILE A 299 22.31 20.68 10.47
CA ILE A 299 23.01 20.01 11.58
C ILE A 299 22.46 20.46 12.94
N GLN A 300 22.18 21.75 13.12
CA GLN A 300 21.60 22.25 14.37
C GLN A 300 20.17 21.75 14.57
N GLY A 301 19.37 21.67 13.51
CA GLY A 301 18.02 21.07 13.56
C GLY A 301 18.05 19.61 14.00
N VAL A 302 18.99 18.81 13.48
CA VAL A 302 19.23 17.43 13.94
C VAL A 302 19.59 17.39 15.42
N PHE A 303 20.53 18.24 15.87
CA PHE A 303 20.92 18.27 17.29
C PHE A 303 19.75 18.65 18.20
N GLN A 304 18.96 19.66 17.84
CA GLN A 304 17.76 20.05 18.57
C GLN A 304 16.73 18.91 18.63
N TYR A 305 16.53 18.21 17.51
CA TYR A 305 15.65 17.05 17.46
C TYR A 305 16.11 15.95 18.42
N VAL A 306 17.41 15.62 18.44
CA VAL A 306 17.98 14.57 19.29
C VAL A 306 18.00 14.98 20.77
N GLN A 307 18.19 16.26 21.09
CA GLN A 307 18.20 16.74 22.48
C GLN A 307 16.80 16.73 23.09
N ASN A 308 15.75 16.94 22.28
CA ASN A 308 14.37 16.94 22.74
C ASN A 308 13.96 15.54 23.30
N PRO A 309 13.58 15.44 24.59
CA PRO A 309 13.19 14.17 25.20
C PRO A 309 11.96 13.51 24.56
N GLU A 310 10.98 14.29 24.12
CA GLU A 310 9.78 13.76 23.47
C GLU A 310 10.10 13.15 22.11
N ASN A 311 10.94 13.83 21.31
CA ASN A 311 11.37 13.32 20.02
C ASN A 311 12.14 12.00 20.18
N ARG A 312 13.02 11.91 21.18
CA ARG A 312 13.71 10.65 21.53
C ARG A 312 12.73 9.55 21.94
N ALA A 313 11.78 9.85 22.81
CA ALA A 313 10.77 8.88 23.24
C ALA A 313 9.93 8.38 22.06
N ARG A 314 9.52 9.29 21.16
CA ARG A 314 8.81 8.94 19.93
C ARG A 314 9.68 8.11 18.99
N TYR A 315 10.94 8.47 18.78
CA TYR A 315 11.87 7.72 17.93
C TYR A 315 12.01 6.26 18.40
N TRP A 316 12.29 6.07 19.70
CA TRP A 316 12.43 4.74 20.30
C TRP A 316 11.12 3.96 20.31
N LYS A 317 9.98 4.63 20.54
CA LYS A 317 8.66 4.01 20.38
C LYS A 317 8.49 3.45 18.97
N GLY A 318 8.84 4.21 17.93
CA GLY A 318 8.72 3.76 16.56
C GLY A 318 9.65 2.58 16.23
N ILE A 319 10.91 2.62 16.69
CA ILE A 319 11.84 1.48 16.56
C ILE A 319 11.26 0.23 17.24
N ARG A 320 10.76 0.37 18.47
CA ARG A 320 10.10 -0.72 19.19
C ARG A 320 8.90 -1.26 18.41
N ASP A 321 8.03 -0.38 17.92
CA ASP A 321 6.81 -0.79 17.23
C ASP A 321 7.13 -1.53 15.93
N LEU A 322 8.10 -1.04 15.14
CA LEU A 322 8.58 -1.74 13.95
C LEU A 322 9.24 -3.09 14.31
N SER A 323 10.02 -3.10 15.39
CA SER A 323 10.69 -4.30 15.88
C SER A 323 9.72 -5.40 16.27
N LEU A 324 8.65 -5.05 16.97
CA LEU A 324 7.63 -6.00 17.38
C LEU A 324 6.80 -6.49 16.19
N GLU A 325 6.49 -5.61 15.23
CA GLU A 325 5.59 -5.88 14.11
C GLU A 325 5.98 -7.09 13.25
N LEU A 326 7.22 -7.13 12.76
CA LEU A 326 7.63 -8.19 11.83
C LEU A 326 8.14 -9.45 12.55
N GLY A 327 8.41 -9.35 13.87
CA GLY A 327 9.00 -10.39 14.70
C GLY A 327 10.42 -10.74 14.26
N PHE A 328 10.58 -11.31 13.07
CA PHE A 328 11.81 -11.82 12.45
C PHE A 328 12.94 -10.79 12.37
N TRP A 329 12.60 -9.52 12.20
CA TRP A 329 13.57 -8.43 12.16
C TRP A 329 14.45 -8.34 13.41
N ASN A 330 13.96 -8.71 14.60
CA ASN A 330 14.76 -8.67 15.83
C ASN A 330 15.96 -9.63 15.80
N TRP A 331 15.96 -10.61 14.90
CA TRP A 331 17.06 -11.54 14.70
C TRP A 331 17.93 -11.20 13.48
N THR A 332 17.73 -10.02 12.89
CA THR A 332 18.64 -9.49 11.88
C THR A 332 19.88 -8.95 12.57
N GLY A 333 21.05 -9.48 12.19
CA GLY A 333 22.37 -8.99 12.60
C GLY A 333 23.22 -8.49 11.44
N SER A 334 22.59 -8.03 10.35
CA SER A 334 23.30 -7.70 9.11
C SER A 334 23.68 -6.23 9.00
N TRP A 335 24.71 -5.92 8.20
CA TRP A 335 25.14 -4.55 7.89
C TRP A 335 24.05 -3.69 7.24
N VAL A 336 22.99 -4.31 6.72
CA VAL A 336 21.84 -3.63 6.14
C VAL A 336 21.02 -2.84 7.19
N ILE A 337 21.21 -3.13 8.49
CA ILE A 337 20.59 -2.36 9.58
C ILE A 337 21.04 -0.89 9.57
N LEU A 338 22.31 -0.61 9.25
CA LEU A 338 22.85 0.76 9.30
C LEU A 338 22.18 1.70 8.30
N PRO A 339 22.15 1.40 6.98
CA PRO A 339 21.45 2.27 6.03
C PRO A 339 19.94 2.34 6.34
N PHE A 340 19.35 1.25 6.85
CA PHE A 340 17.97 1.25 7.32
C PHE A 340 17.74 2.29 8.44
N LEU A 341 18.54 2.26 9.51
CA LEU A 341 18.38 3.18 10.64
C LEU A 341 18.65 4.64 10.23
N GLY A 342 19.59 4.87 9.32
CA GLY A 342 19.85 6.19 8.75
C GLY A 342 18.62 6.75 8.04
N LEU A 343 18.04 6.00 7.10
CA LEU A 343 16.83 6.40 6.38
C LEU A 343 15.62 6.56 7.31
N TYR A 344 15.39 5.57 8.18
CA TYR A 344 14.32 5.61 9.16
C TYR A 344 14.38 6.88 10.01
N SER A 345 15.59 7.29 10.43
CA SER A 345 15.79 8.52 11.20
C SER A 345 15.35 9.78 10.47
N VAL A 346 15.61 9.87 9.16
CA VAL A 346 15.19 11.02 8.33
C VAL A 346 13.66 11.14 8.30
N PHE A 347 12.93 10.02 8.18
CA PHE A 347 11.47 10.03 8.25
C PHE A 347 10.96 10.50 9.59
N ARG A 348 11.57 10.04 10.70
CA ARG A 348 11.16 10.44 12.06
C ARG A 348 11.30 11.94 12.33
N MET A 349 12.08 12.65 11.53
CA MET A 349 12.24 14.10 11.62
C MET A 349 11.16 14.90 10.88
N SER A 350 10.29 14.26 10.09
CA SER A 350 9.23 14.98 9.37
C SER A 350 8.24 15.65 10.32
N ILE A 351 7.77 16.85 9.93
CA ILE A 351 6.71 17.56 10.66
C ILE A 351 5.33 16.93 10.44
N HIS A 352 5.16 16.19 9.34
CA HIS A 352 3.90 15.52 9.02
C HIS A 352 3.79 14.17 9.74
N PRO A 353 2.73 13.96 10.54
CA PRO A 353 2.57 12.71 11.29
C PRO A 353 2.56 11.46 10.40
N TRP A 354 1.96 11.51 9.21
CA TRP A 354 1.86 10.34 8.32
C TRP A 354 3.21 9.91 7.74
N VAL A 355 4.09 10.86 7.37
CA VAL A 355 5.47 10.57 6.95
C VAL A 355 6.31 10.11 8.13
N ARG A 356 6.20 10.82 9.25
CA ARG A 356 6.95 10.53 10.48
C ARG A 356 6.65 9.14 11.01
N ASP A 357 5.37 8.80 11.11
CA ASP A 357 4.89 7.55 11.66
C ASP A 357 4.71 6.46 10.59
N LEU A 358 5.15 6.72 9.35
CA LEU A 358 5.15 5.81 8.20
C LEU A 358 3.78 5.14 8.02
N TYR A 359 2.74 5.96 8.13
CA TYR A 359 1.36 5.53 8.12
C TYR A 359 0.88 5.26 6.69
N SER A 360 -0.10 4.37 6.50
CA SER A 360 -0.66 4.06 5.18
C SER A 360 0.42 3.58 4.18
N TYR A 361 0.42 4.10 2.95
CA TYR A 361 1.41 3.79 1.94
C TYR A 361 2.81 4.31 2.27
N TYR A 362 3.00 5.28 3.16
CA TYR A 362 4.31 5.88 3.48
C TYR A 362 5.33 4.90 4.11
N VAL A 363 4.94 3.66 4.41
CA VAL A 363 5.88 2.58 4.74
C VAL A 363 6.70 2.09 3.55
N TYR A 364 6.28 2.43 2.32
CA TYR A 364 6.92 2.00 1.07
C TYR A 364 8.45 2.11 1.02
N PRO A 365 9.10 3.17 1.56
CA PRO A 365 10.56 3.30 1.51
C PRO A 365 11.29 2.17 2.24
N LEU A 366 10.62 1.57 3.23
CA LEU A 366 11.19 0.53 4.08
C LEU A 366 10.91 -0.87 3.56
N VAL A 367 9.89 -1.06 2.71
CA VAL A 367 9.50 -2.37 2.19
C VAL A 367 10.68 -3.21 1.66
N PRO A 368 11.64 -2.66 0.88
CA PRO A 368 12.81 -3.43 0.45
C PRO A 368 13.59 -4.02 1.63
N PHE A 369 13.83 -3.20 2.65
CA PHE A 369 14.52 -3.60 3.87
C PHE A 369 13.72 -4.64 4.65
N LEU A 370 12.43 -4.40 4.88
CA LEU A 370 11.55 -5.30 5.65
C LEU A 370 11.49 -6.71 5.04
N LEU A 371 11.40 -6.83 3.72
CA LEU A 371 11.44 -8.13 3.03
C LEU A 371 12.78 -8.85 3.21
N LEU A 372 13.89 -8.10 3.16
CA LEU A 372 15.22 -8.65 3.42
C LEU A 372 15.39 -9.05 4.90
N PHE A 373 14.71 -8.37 5.81
CA PHE A 373 14.70 -8.66 7.25
C PHE A 373 13.95 -9.93 7.58
N VAL A 374 12.84 -10.21 6.90
CA VAL A 374 12.17 -11.51 6.98
C VAL A 374 13.14 -12.64 6.60
N LYS A 375 13.88 -12.50 5.49
CA LYS A 375 14.90 -13.48 5.07
C LYS A 375 16.02 -13.61 6.10
N THR A 376 16.67 -12.51 6.44
CA THR A 376 17.88 -12.51 7.29
C THR A 376 17.57 -12.99 8.70
N GLY A 377 16.46 -12.54 9.29
CA GLY A 377 15.96 -13.03 10.57
C GLY A 377 15.69 -14.53 10.56
N ALA A 378 15.00 -15.04 9.51
CA ALA A 378 14.77 -16.47 9.36
C ALA A 378 16.09 -17.26 9.19
N GLN A 379 17.08 -16.73 8.47
CA GLN A 379 18.40 -17.37 8.32
C GLN A 379 19.16 -17.43 9.65
N THR A 380 19.04 -16.40 10.49
CA THR A 380 19.59 -16.40 11.84
C THR A 380 18.92 -17.46 12.72
N ILE A 381 17.58 -17.56 12.67
CA ILE A 381 16.84 -18.62 13.39
C ILE A 381 17.30 -20.02 12.92
N GLU A 382 17.42 -20.25 11.61
CA GLU A 382 17.90 -21.52 11.06
C GLU A 382 19.33 -21.85 11.55
N ARG A 383 20.22 -20.86 11.64
CA ARG A 383 21.58 -21.02 12.19
C ARG A 383 21.58 -21.39 13.68
N PHE A 384 20.79 -20.69 14.50
CA PHE A 384 20.63 -21.02 15.92
C PHE A 384 20.08 -22.43 16.14
N VAL A 385 19.09 -22.82 15.34
CA VAL A 385 18.46 -24.14 15.41
C VAL A 385 19.44 -25.24 14.97
N SER A 386 20.21 -24.99 13.92
CA SER A 386 21.20 -25.96 13.42
C SER A 386 22.37 -26.20 14.39
N GLY A 387 22.60 -25.27 15.34
CA GLY A 387 23.71 -25.30 16.28
C GLY A 387 24.99 -24.64 15.75
N LYS A 388 24.92 -23.98 14.58
CA LYS A 388 26.04 -23.22 13.98
C LYS A 388 26.37 -21.96 14.78
N GLU A 389 25.41 -21.44 15.53
CA GLU A 389 25.56 -20.30 16.42
C GLU A 389 24.94 -20.65 17.78
N LYS A 390 25.56 -20.21 18.88
CA LYS A 390 25.05 -20.47 20.23
C LYS A 390 23.78 -19.63 20.46
N PRO A 391 22.63 -20.23 20.78
CA PRO A 391 21.42 -19.47 21.03
C PRO A 391 21.50 -18.73 22.36
N PHE A 392 20.70 -17.68 22.51
CA PHE A 392 20.41 -17.02 23.78
C PHE A 392 19.60 -17.91 24.75
N LEU A 393 18.96 -18.98 24.25
CA LEU A 393 18.06 -19.84 25.01
C LEU A 393 18.67 -21.22 25.34
N PHE A 394 18.61 -21.60 26.61
CA PHE A 394 19.10 -22.87 27.19
C PHE A 394 18.32 -24.14 26.78
N LEU A 395 17.44 -24.06 25.77
CA LEU A 395 16.65 -25.20 25.33
C LEU A 395 17.58 -26.30 24.78
N ARG A 396 17.26 -27.58 25.01
CA ARG A 396 18.09 -28.71 24.56
C ARG A 396 17.79 -29.16 23.13
N ASP A 397 16.52 -29.21 22.74
CA ASP A 397 16.09 -29.74 21.44
C ASP A 397 15.99 -28.69 20.32
N LYS A 398 16.37 -29.08 19.09
CA LYS A 398 16.39 -28.21 17.90
C LYS A 398 14.98 -27.84 17.43
N GLU A 399 14.03 -28.77 17.45
CA GLU A 399 12.65 -28.49 17.05
C GLU A 399 11.94 -27.58 18.05
N THR A 400 12.16 -27.81 19.34
CA THR A 400 11.62 -26.98 20.42
C THR A 400 12.13 -25.55 20.33
N LYS A 401 13.44 -25.34 20.12
CA LYS A 401 14.03 -24.01 19.89
C LYS A 401 13.35 -23.25 18.76
N ARG A 402 13.22 -23.90 17.61
CA ARG A 402 12.62 -23.30 16.41
C ARG A 402 11.18 -22.89 16.66
N THR A 403 10.40 -23.79 17.26
CA THR A 403 8.98 -23.57 17.54
C THR A 403 8.81 -22.39 18.49
N VAL A 404 9.59 -22.33 19.57
CA VAL A 404 9.53 -21.22 20.53
C VAL A 404 9.84 -19.88 19.85
N LEU A 405 10.90 -19.80 19.03
CA LEU A 405 11.26 -18.56 18.34
C LEU A 405 10.18 -18.10 17.34
N ILE A 406 9.57 -19.03 16.60
CA ILE A 406 8.45 -18.73 15.69
C ILE A 406 7.23 -18.23 16.49
N VAL A 407 6.87 -18.93 17.57
CA VAL A 407 5.76 -18.53 18.45
C VAL A 407 6.00 -17.14 19.03
N CYS A 408 7.21 -16.86 19.54
CA CYS A 408 7.57 -15.53 20.02
C CYS A 408 7.42 -14.47 18.92
N ALA A 409 7.86 -14.74 17.69
CA ALA A 409 7.71 -13.81 16.58
C ALA A 409 6.24 -13.45 16.33
N PHE A 410 5.35 -14.45 16.29
CA PHE A 410 3.91 -14.24 16.09
C PHE A 410 3.25 -13.53 17.27
N VAL A 411 3.60 -13.88 18.52
CA VAL A 411 3.06 -13.23 19.71
C VAL A 411 3.45 -11.75 19.76
N LEU A 412 4.72 -11.43 19.50
CA LEU A 412 5.19 -10.04 19.49
C LEU A 412 4.55 -9.21 18.37
N SER A 413 4.45 -9.79 17.16
CA SER A 413 3.76 -9.19 16.02
C SER A 413 2.29 -8.90 16.35
N SER A 414 1.60 -9.88 16.91
CA SER A 414 0.19 -9.77 17.28
C SER A 414 -0.05 -8.79 18.41
N TYR A 415 0.83 -8.76 19.42
CA TYR A 415 0.80 -7.79 20.51
C TYR A 415 0.94 -6.38 19.98
N ARG A 416 1.92 -6.11 19.11
CA ARG A 416 2.06 -4.78 18.53
C ARG A 416 0.85 -4.40 17.70
N ASN A 417 0.36 -5.32 16.85
CA ASN A 417 -0.82 -5.05 16.04
C ASN A 417 -2.04 -4.72 16.90
N SER A 418 -2.17 -5.32 18.10
CA SER A 418 -3.26 -5.04 19.02
C SER A 418 -3.22 -3.63 19.60
N LEU A 419 -2.03 -3.02 19.70
CA LEU A 419 -1.85 -1.63 20.15
C LEU A 419 -2.31 -0.59 19.12
N ASP A 420 -2.51 -0.99 17.87
CA ASP A 420 -2.99 -0.11 16.80
C ASP A 420 -4.51 -0.13 16.73
N SER A 421 -5.13 0.93 17.26
CA SER A 421 -6.59 1.09 17.29
C SER A 421 -7.20 1.32 15.90
N ALA A 422 -6.39 1.72 14.91
CA ALA A 422 -6.81 1.95 13.54
C ALA A 422 -6.65 0.71 12.64
N TYR A 423 -6.25 -0.43 13.20
CA TYR A 423 -6.06 -1.70 12.50
C TYR A 423 -7.03 -2.75 13.07
N PRO A 424 -7.91 -3.38 12.26
CA PRO A 424 -8.21 -3.04 10.86
C PRO A 424 -8.92 -1.67 10.74
N ILE A 425 -8.89 -1.09 9.54
CA ILE A 425 -9.51 0.21 9.25
C ILE A 425 -11.03 0.10 9.44
N ARG A 426 -11.60 0.98 10.26
CA ARG A 426 -13.05 1.03 10.50
C ARG A 426 -13.73 1.86 9.42
N LEU A 427 -14.64 1.23 8.69
CA LEU A 427 -15.44 1.85 7.65
C LEU A 427 -16.87 2.08 8.13
N SER A 428 -17.39 3.29 7.92
CA SER A 428 -18.77 3.66 8.27
C SER A 428 -19.61 3.73 7.01
N VAL A 429 -20.32 2.65 6.69
CA VAL A 429 -21.13 2.50 5.47
C VAL A 429 -22.33 3.45 5.52
N ARG A 430 -22.65 4.11 4.39
CA ARG A 430 -23.78 5.04 4.25
C ARG A 430 -24.66 4.65 3.05
N PRO A 431 -25.43 3.55 3.14
CA PRO A 431 -26.13 2.98 1.99
C PRO A 431 -27.17 3.94 1.39
N ASP A 432 -27.90 4.68 2.22
CA ASP A 432 -28.91 5.63 1.75
C ASP A 432 -28.27 6.76 0.94
N LYS A 433 -27.15 7.30 1.43
CA LYS A 433 -26.38 8.33 0.74
C LYS A 433 -25.81 7.84 -0.60
N VAL A 434 -25.33 6.61 -0.65
CA VAL A 434 -24.87 6.00 -1.92
C VAL A 434 -26.03 5.88 -2.90
N SER A 435 -27.18 5.36 -2.47
CA SER A 435 -28.38 5.21 -3.31
C SER A 435 -28.88 6.56 -3.86
N GLN A 436 -28.87 7.60 -3.01
CA GLN A 436 -29.19 8.98 -3.43
C GLN A 436 -28.23 9.49 -4.51
N LEU A 437 -26.93 9.24 -4.36
CA LEU A 437 -25.96 9.65 -5.36
C LEU A 437 -26.14 8.89 -6.68
N GLU A 438 -26.22 7.56 -6.61
CA GLU A 438 -26.38 6.72 -7.80
C GLU A 438 -27.65 7.06 -8.60
N SER A 439 -28.75 7.42 -7.93
CA SER A 439 -29.99 7.82 -8.60
C SER A 439 -29.82 9.12 -9.38
N LEU A 440 -29.11 10.12 -8.83
CA LEU A 440 -28.78 11.36 -9.53
C LEU A 440 -27.82 11.11 -10.69
N LEU A 441 -26.76 10.33 -10.49
CA LEU A 441 -25.74 10.11 -11.51
C LEU A 441 -26.25 9.34 -12.73
N ARG A 442 -27.32 8.54 -12.60
CA ARG A 442 -28.00 7.89 -13.74
C ARG A 442 -28.61 8.88 -14.74
N LEU A 443 -28.85 10.12 -14.32
CA LEU A 443 -29.37 11.19 -15.19
C LEU A 443 -28.28 11.79 -16.11
N ILE A 444 -27.01 11.53 -15.81
CA ILE A 444 -25.88 12.03 -16.59
C ILE A 444 -25.60 11.05 -17.76
N PRO A 445 -25.74 11.49 -19.03
CA PRO A 445 -25.40 10.66 -20.18
C PRO A 445 -23.93 10.23 -20.18
N SER A 446 -23.66 9.02 -20.65
CA SER A 446 -22.27 8.53 -20.78
C SER A 446 -21.47 9.39 -21.76
N GLY A 447 -20.24 9.72 -21.41
CA GLY A 447 -19.33 10.53 -22.23
C GLY A 447 -19.45 12.04 -22.01
N ASP A 448 -20.46 12.51 -21.28
CA ASP A 448 -20.56 13.93 -20.91
C ASP A 448 -19.55 14.29 -19.80
N GLU A 449 -19.04 15.52 -19.86
CA GLU A 449 -18.14 16.09 -18.85
C GLU A 449 -18.89 16.56 -17.60
N VAL A 450 -18.31 16.29 -16.43
CA VAL A 450 -18.92 16.55 -15.12
C VAL A 450 -18.00 17.39 -14.24
N SER A 451 -18.47 18.55 -13.79
CA SER A 451 -17.90 19.31 -12.68
C SER A 451 -18.33 18.68 -11.36
N ALA A 452 -17.39 18.23 -10.55
CA ALA A 452 -17.66 17.52 -9.31
C ALA A 452 -17.14 18.27 -8.07
N GLY A 453 -18.02 18.54 -7.11
CA GLY A 453 -17.67 19.17 -5.82
C GLY A 453 -17.17 18.18 -4.78
N PHE A 454 -17.01 16.91 -5.15
CA PHE A 454 -16.35 15.86 -4.37
C PHE A 454 -15.88 14.77 -5.35
N HIS A 455 -15.17 13.75 -4.86
CA HIS A 455 -14.63 12.69 -5.70
C HIS A 455 -15.72 11.69 -6.11
N VAL A 456 -16.46 12.05 -7.14
CA VAL A 456 -17.60 11.28 -7.68
C VAL A 456 -17.18 10.18 -8.68
N SER A 457 -15.91 10.18 -9.13
CA SER A 457 -15.41 9.25 -10.14
C SER A 457 -15.66 7.78 -9.86
N PRO A 458 -15.53 7.27 -8.62
CA PRO A 458 -15.86 5.88 -8.33
C PRO A 458 -17.35 5.55 -8.54
N PHE A 459 -18.23 6.53 -8.68
CA PHE A 459 -19.68 6.31 -8.85
C PHE A 459 -20.16 6.59 -10.28
N LEU A 460 -19.33 7.21 -11.12
CA LEU A 460 -19.67 7.50 -12.50
C LEU A 460 -19.21 6.39 -13.46
N PRO A 461 -19.90 6.21 -14.60
CA PRO A 461 -19.40 5.40 -15.68
C PRO A 461 -18.01 5.89 -16.12
N GLY A 462 -17.11 4.96 -16.42
CA GLY A 462 -15.69 5.27 -16.69
C GLY A 462 -15.44 6.18 -17.89
N ASN A 463 -16.43 6.39 -18.76
CA ASN A 463 -16.34 7.25 -19.95
C ASN A 463 -16.65 8.73 -19.68
N ASN A 464 -17.25 9.06 -18.53
CA ASN A 464 -17.55 10.46 -18.19
C ASN A 464 -16.32 11.14 -17.61
N GLU A 465 -15.78 12.16 -18.24
CA GLU A 465 -14.69 12.93 -17.65
C GLU A 465 -15.17 13.76 -16.45
N THR A 466 -14.38 13.79 -15.39
CA THR A 466 -14.75 14.45 -14.13
C THR A 466 -13.70 15.46 -13.75
N PHE A 467 -14.13 16.69 -13.55
CA PHE A 467 -13.30 17.83 -13.24
C PHE A 467 -13.63 18.30 -11.82
N PRO A 468 -12.65 18.35 -10.89
CA PRO A 468 -12.90 18.91 -9.57
C PRO A 468 -13.27 20.40 -9.71
N ILE A 469 -14.30 20.82 -8.99
CA ILE A 469 -14.70 22.22 -8.93
C ILE A 469 -13.61 23.01 -8.18
N ARG A 470 -13.10 24.07 -8.82
CA ARG A 470 -12.12 25.02 -8.26
C ARG A 470 -12.67 26.44 -8.29
N GLU A 471 -12.03 27.38 -7.59
CA GLU A 471 -12.53 28.75 -7.48
C GLU A 471 -12.66 29.45 -8.85
N ASP A 472 -11.78 29.14 -9.80
CA ASP A 472 -11.61 29.82 -11.09
C ASP A 472 -11.95 28.96 -12.33
N ARG A 473 -12.30 27.68 -12.17
CA ARG A 473 -12.56 26.76 -13.30
C ARG A 473 -13.98 26.83 -13.82
N SER A 474 -14.18 27.03 -15.13
CA SER A 474 -15.51 27.04 -15.77
C SER A 474 -16.33 25.78 -15.51
N TRP A 475 -17.66 25.92 -15.47
CA TRP A 475 -18.55 24.76 -15.36
C TRP A 475 -18.48 23.87 -16.59
N LYS A 476 -18.43 22.57 -16.36
CA LYS A 476 -18.69 21.56 -17.39
C LYS A 476 -20.20 21.38 -17.55
N LYS A 477 -20.59 20.54 -18.51
CA LYS A 477 -22.00 20.35 -18.87
C LYS A 477 -22.87 19.95 -17.68
N TRP A 478 -22.37 19.04 -16.85
CA TRP A 478 -23.05 18.62 -15.62
C TRP A 478 -22.29 19.11 -14.40
N ILE A 479 -23.01 19.48 -13.35
CA ILE A 479 -22.42 19.94 -12.09
C ILE A 479 -23.06 19.15 -10.96
N VAL A 480 -22.25 18.39 -10.23
CA VAL A 480 -22.70 17.57 -9.10
C VAL A 480 -21.88 17.88 -7.85
N PHE A 481 -22.54 18.10 -6.73
CA PHE A 481 -21.86 18.26 -5.45
C PHE A 481 -22.75 17.86 -4.28
N ASP A 482 -22.09 17.57 -3.16
CA ASP A 482 -22.73 17.31 -1.88
C ASP A 482 -22.99 18.64 -1.16
N ARG A 483 -24.17 18.80 -0.60
CA ARG A 483 -24.65 20.05 0.04
C ARG A 483 -23.86 20.43 1.30
N LYS A 484 -23.19 19.46 1.94
CA LYS A 484 -22.53 19.59 3.25
C LYS A 484 -21.03 19.28 3.21
N TYR A 485 -20.52 18.73 2.11
CA TYR A 485 -19.12 18.32 2.00
C TYR A 485 -18.19 19.44 1.55
N ASN A 486 -17.21 19.74 2.38
CA ASN A 486 -16.12 20.63 2.00
C ASN A 486 -15.03 19.84 1.27
N SER A 487 -14.95 19.99 -0.05
CA SER A 487 -13.84 19.41 -0.80
C SER A 487 -12.52 20.08 -0.43
N PRO A 488 -11.38 19.42 -0.72
CA PRO A 488 -10.06 20.03 -0.57
C PRO A 488 -9.86 21.32 -1.38
N TYR A 489 -10.73 21.60 -2.36
CA TYR A 489 -10.61 22.74 -3.28
C TYR A 489 -11.58 23.87 -2.93
N VAL A 490 -12.87 23.56 -2.82
CA VAL A 490 -13.95 24.54 -2.60
C VAL A 490 -15.04 23.92 -1.71
N SER A 491 -15.56 24.70 -0.76
CA SER A 491 -16.67 24.31 0.10
C SER A 491 -18.01 24.30 -0.66
N SER A 492 -18.98 23.48 -0.23
CA SER A 492 -20.33 23.48 -0.82
C SER A 492 -20.98 24.88 -0.82
N GLU A 493 -20.75 25.66 0.25
CA GLU A 493 -21.23 27.04 0.36
C GLU A 493 -20.65 27.93 -0.74
N LYS A 494 -19.32 27.89 -0.94
CA LYS A 494 -18.66 28.64 -2.01
C LYS A 494 -19.09 28.18 -3.40
N ILE A 495 -19.34 26.88 -3.60
CA ILE A 495 -19.87 26.35 -4.86
C ILE A 495 -21.25 26.94 -5.15
N LEU A 496 -22.14 26.96 -4.14
CA LEU A 496 -23.47 27.56 -4.26
C LEU A 496 -23.39 29.07 -4.54
N ASP A 497 -22.52 29.80 -3.85
CA ASP A 497 -22.31 31.22 -4.09
C ASP A 497 -21.86 31.50 -5.52
N ARG A 498 -20.96 30.66 -6.05
CA ARG A 498 -20.47 30.77 -7.42
C ARG A 498 -21.54 30.42 -8.46
N LEU A 499 -22.49 29.54 -8.14
CA LEU A 499 -23.60 29.16 -9.03
C LEU A 499 -24.72 30.22 -9.10
N LYS A 500 -24.92 31.02 -8.05
CA LYS A 500 -26.00 32.04 -7.98
C LYS A 500 -26.15 32.92 -9.24
N PRO A 501 -25.09 33.57 -9.77
CA PRO A 501 -25.23 34.41 -10.97
C PRO A 501 -25.64 33.61 -12.22
N ASP A 502 -25.14 32.38 -12.36
CA ASP A 502 -25.42 31.52 -13.51
C ASP A 502 -26.84 30.92 -13.44
N LEU A 503 -27.36 30.69 -12.23
CA LEU A 503 -28.75 30.32 -11.99
C LEU A 503 -29.70 31.49 -12.28
N GLN A 504 -29.36 32.71 -11.85
CA GLN A 504 -30.16 33.91 -12.09
C GLN A 504 -30.24 34.29 -13.57
N SER A 505 -29.16 34.07 -14.32
CA SER A 505 -29.13 34.30 -15.77
C SER A 505 -29.73 33.15 -16.60
N GLY A 506 -30.08 32.03 -15.96
CA GLY A 506 -30.61 30.83 -16.62
C GLY A 506 -29.56 30.02 -17.39
N ALA A 507 -28.28 30.38 -17.29
CA ALA A 507 -27.16 29.66 -17.90
C ALA A 507 -26.91 28.28 -17.27
N VAL A 508 -27.34 28.10 -16.03
CA VAL A 508 -27.35 26.81 -15.32
C VAL A 508 -28.77 26.53 -14.84
N LYS A 509 -29.21 25.27 -14.95
CA LYS A 509 -30.55 24.82 -14.52
C LYS A 509 -30.43 23.67 -13.53
N LEU A 510 -31.24 23.72 -12.48
CA LEU A 510 -31.39 22.59 -11.55
C LEU A 510 -32.11 21.45 -12.29
N VAL A 511 -31.52 20.26 -12.27
CA VAL A 511 -32.08 19.07 -12.93
C VAL A 511 -32.74 18.16 -11.91
N ALA A 512 -32.04 17.86 -10.83
CA ALA A 512 -32.54 17.02 -9.74
C ALA A 512 -31.75 17.29 -8.47
N ASP A 513 -32.36 16.98 -7.32
CA ASP A 513 -31.72 17.05 -6.02
C ASP A 513 -32.20 15.94 -5.08
N THR A 514 -31.38 15.67 -4.08
CA THR A 514 -31.70 14.79 -2.95
C THR A 514 -31.42 15.55 -1.65
N GLU A 515 -31.62 14.87 -0.51
CA GLU A 515 -31.27 15.41 0.80
C GLU A 515 -29.79 15.82 0.90
N ASP A 516 -28.89 15.00 0.34
CA ASP A 516 -27.44 15.21 0.43
C ASP A 516 -26.80 15.82 -0.82
N PHE A 517 -27.38 15.65 -2.02
CA PHE A 517 -26.72 15.98 -3.28
C PHE A 517 -27.58 16.86 -4.18
N VAL A 518 -26.91 17.56 -5.09
CA VAL A 518 -27.57 18.39 -6.12
C VAL A 518 -26.94 18.16 -7.48
N LEU A 519 -27.77 18.13 -8.52
CA LEU A 519 -27.37 18.01 -9.91
C LEU A 519 -27.90 19.19 -10.73
N TYR A 520 -26.99 19.89 -11.40
CA TYR A 520 -27.30 20.95 -12.36
C TYR A 520 -26.81 20.61 -13.76
N CYS A 521 -27.45 21.19 -14.79
CA CYS A 521 -26.96 21.23 -16.17
C CYS A 521 -26.60 22.67 -16.55
N SER A 522 -25.42 22.87 -17.15
CA SER A 522 -24.99 24.13 -17.74
C SER A 522 -25.31 24.16 -19.24
N GLU A 523 -26.06 25.17 -19.67
CA GLU A 523 -26.31 25.49 -21.07
C GLU A 523 -25.22 26.41 -21.61
N ASN A 524 -23.98 25.92 -21.68
CA ASN A 524 -22.95 26.65 -22.41
C ASN A 524 -23.32 26.69 -23.91
N LYS A 525 -23.09 27.84 -24.57
CA LYS A 525 -23.48 28.16 -25.97
C LYS A 525 -23.07 27.13 -27.04
N ALA A 526 -22.27 26.11 -26.70
CA ALA A 526 -21.84 25.03 -27.58
C ALA A 526 -22.74 23.76 -27.55
N ASN A 527 -23.65 23.58 -26.58
CA ASN A 527 -24.39 22.31 -26.43
C ASN A 527 -25.90 22.50 -26.18
N LYS A 528 -26.69 22.58 -27.26
CA LYS A 528 -28.16 22.44 -27.20
C LYS A 528 -28.54 20.94 -27.10
N SER A 529 -28.49 20.36 -25.90
CA SER A 529 -28.99 18.98 -25.72
C SER A 529 -29.73 18.69 -24.40
N CYS A 530 -29.82 19.62 -23.44
CA CYS A 530 -30.41 19.31 -22.12
C CYS A 530 -31.94 19.10 -22.14
N GLU A 531 -32.65 19.44 -23.22
CA GLU A 531 -34.10 19.17 -23.34
C GLU A 531 -34.44 17.71 -23.68
N LYS A 532 -33.50 16.88 -24.14
CA LYS A 532 -33.81 15.51 -24.59
C LYS A 532 -33.72 14.42 -23.51
N SER A 533 -33.13 14.69 -22.34
CA SER A 533 -32.92 13.70 -21.28
C SER A 533 -33.98 13.69 -20.18
N ILE A 534 -35.02 14.54 -20.28
CA ILE A 534 -36.07 14.70 -19.26
C ILE A 534 -37.44 14.18 -19.76
N ARG A 535 -37.49 13.38 -20.84
CA ARG A 535 -38.73 12.72 -21.31
C ARG A 535 -38.64 11.21 -21.30
#